data_AF-A0A1W5XT61-F1
#
_entry.id   AF-A0A1W5XT61-F1
#
_cell.length_a   1.000
_cell.length_b   1.000
_cell.length_c   1.000
_cell.angle_alpha   90.00
_cell.angle_beta   90.00
_cell.angle_gamma   90.00
#
_symmetry.space_group_name_H-M   'P 1'
#
loop_
_entity.id
_entity.type
_entity.pdbx_description
1 polymer ?
#
loop_
_entity_poly.entity_id
_entity_poly.type
_entity_poly.pdbx_seq_one_letter_code
_entity_poly.pdbx_strand_id
1 'polypeptide(L)'
;MSHLTTPVGATRAPTGAAPLGLGAPGFGHPLLATAEWAELLRCPPGTLHWAVLNVSDGPGARPDPYCLPAAARLRETGVRVLGHLDLRRGARPYAELVSDAHRYLEWYKVDGFWLDRAPTGPVHLPATRRTTATLRALSDGGHLVLGHGSHPYPGYAECADQLVTFAGRWADYRWSQVAEWTADHPPQRFCHLVHSVPRTHLEEALRIARWQGAGTVYVTDRRATGAAGAVGDAWESLPGYWDACVSRIGTGVSE
;
A
#
# COMPACT_ATOMS: atom_id res chain seq x y z
N MET A 1 -21.81 44.04 -30.96
CA MET A 1 -20.99 43.56 -29.83
C MET A 1 -21.78 42.47 -29.14
N SER A 2 -21.65 41.23 -29.60
CA SER A 2 -22.41 40.08 -29.10
C SER A 2 -21.53 39.33 -28.12
N HIS A 3 -21.96 39.26 -26.86
CA HIS A 3 -21.26 38.50 -25.81
C HIS A 3 -21.68 37.03 -25.92
N LEU A 4 -20.78 36.19 -26.42
CA LEU A 4 -20.91 34.73 -26.35
C LEU A 4 -20.26 34.25 -25.05
N THR A 5 -21.10 33.87 -24.10
CA THR A 5 -20.71 33.20 -22.86
C THR A 5 -20.37 31.75 -23.20
N THR A 6 -19.10 31.37 -23.08
CA THR A 6 -18.65 29.97 -23.22
C THR A 6 -19.13 29.18 -22.00
N PRO A 7 -19.83 28.05 -22.15
CA PRO A 7 -20.19 27.22 -21.00
C PRO A 7 -18.94 26.54 -20.48
N VAL A 8 -18.71 26.64 -19.17
CA VAL A 8 -17.73 25.84 -18.42
C VAL A 8 -18.07 24.38 -18.67
N GLY A 9 -17.15 23.67 -19.32
CA GLY A 9 -17.28 22.25 -19.59
C GLY A 9 -17.46 21.51 -18.27
N ALA A 10 -18.62 20.87 -18.11
CA ALA A 10 -18.83 19.87 -17.10
C ALA A 10 -17.79 18.76 -17.31
N THR A 11 -16.80 18.65 -16.42
CA THR A 11 -15.87 17.53 -16.42
C THR A 11 -16.66 16.29 -16.00
N ARG A 12 -17.07 15.56 -17.03
CA ARG A 12 -17.60 14.20 -17.07
C ARG A 12 -17.02 13.35 -15.93
N ALA A 13 -17.89 12.76 -15.12
CA ALA A 13 -17.52 11.71 -14.16
C ALA A 13 -16.71 10.62 -14.90
N PRO A 14 -15.64 10.07 -14.29
CA PRO A 14 -14.86 9.03 -14.94
C PRO A 14 -15.70 7.75 -15.04
N THR A 15 -16.37 7.57 -16.18
CA THR A 15 -16.99 6.32 -16.58
C THR A 15 -15.91 5.37 -17.11
N GLY A 16 -15.06 4.92 -16.19
CA GLY A 16 -14.03 3.91 -16.37
C GLY A 16 -13.37 3.69 -15.02
N ALA A 17 -13.64 2.54 -14.39
CA ALA A 17 -12.98 2.22 -13.13
C ALA A 17 -11.46 2.21 -13.40
N ALA A 18 -10.72 3.08 -12.72
CA ALA A 18 -9.26 3.03 -12.78
C ALA A 18 -8.80 1.58 -12.48
N PRO A 19 -7.80 1.06 -13.21
CA PRO A 19 -7.34 -0.30 -13.00
C PRO A 19 -6.90 -0.46 -11.54
N LEU A 20 -7.55 -1.40 -10.86
CA LEU A 20 -7.19 -1.82 -9.51
C LEU A 20 -5.85 -2.56 -9.61
N GLY A 21 -4.91 -2.29 -8.72
CA GLY A 21 -3.65 -3.04 -8.63
C GLY A 21 -3.47 -3.74 -7.29
N LEU A 22 -2.41 -4.55 -7.19
CA LEU A 22 -1.98 -5.23 -5.98
C LEU A 22 -0.89 -4.42 -5.26
N GLY A 23 -0.96 -4.36 -3.94
CA GLY A 23 0.12 -3.90 -3.08
C GLY A 23 0.42 -4.97 -2.05
N ALA A 24 1.64 -5.50 -1.99
CA ALA A 24 1.98 -6.57 -1.04
C ALA A 24 2.52 -5.96 0.27
N PRO A 25 1.73 -5.89 1.36
CA PRO A 25 2.07 -5.16 2.60
C PRO A 25 3.22 -5.76 3.42
N GLY A 26 3.73 -6.93 3.02
CA GLY A 26 4.97 -7.50 3.55
C GLY A 26 4.85 -9.01 3.73
N PHE A 27 5.55 -9.76 2.88
CA PHE A 27 5.74 -11.20 3.09
C PHE A 27 6.79 -11.45 4.16
N GLY A 28 6.85 -12.68 4.65
CA GLY A 28 7.98 -13.13 5.47
C GLY A 28 9.32 -12.84 4.80
N HIS A 29 10.38 -12.85 5.61
CA HIS A 29 11.75 -12.62 5.15
C HIS A 29 12.06 -13.43 3.86
N PRO A 30 12.75 -12.88 2.84
CA PRO A 30 12.95 -13.57 1.55
C PRO A 30 13.57 -14.98 1.64
N LEU A 31 14.41 -15.21 2.66
CA LEU A 31 14.95 -16.54 2.99
C LEU A 31 13.88 -17.54 3.44
N LEU A 32 12.86 -17.09 4.17
CA LEU A 32 11.80 -17.91 4.74
C LEU A 32 10.61 -18.06 3.78
N ALA A 33 10.33 -17.03 3.00
CA ALA A 33 9.18 -16.93 2.09
C ALA A 33 9.60 -17.00 0.61
N THR A 34 10.58 -17.84 0.26
CA THR A 34 11.17 -17.84 -1.08
C THR A 34 10.12 -18.11 -2.19
N ALA A 35 9.13 -18.97 -1.91
CA ALA A 35 8.04 -19.25 -2.84
C ALA A 35 7.17 -18.01 -3.08
N GLU A 36 6.85 -17.27 -2.01
CA GLU A 36 6.03 -16.07 -2.06
C GLU A 36 6.69 -14.96 -2.88
N TRP A 37 7.98 -14.71 -2.64
CA TRP A 37 8.75 -13.75 -3.42
C TRP A 37 8.87 -14.17 -4.91
N ALA A 38 8.92 -15.47 -5.21
CA ALA A 38 8.94 -15.98 -6.58
C ALA A 38 7.59 -15.84 -7.31
N GLU A 39 6.47 -15.89 -6.60
CA GLU A 39 5.13 -15.63 -7.16
C GLU A 39 4.93 -14.13 -7.46
N LEU A 40 5.51 -13.23 -6.66
CA LEU A 40 5.47 -11.80 -6.99
C LEU A 40 6.14 -11.50 -8.32
N LEU A 41 7.28 -12.15 -8.61
CA LEU A 41 8.00 -12.03 -9.88
C LEU A 41 7.21 -12.55 -11.09
N ARG A 42 6.18 -13.37 -10.86
CA ARG A 42 5.30 -13.92 -11.90
C ARG A 42 4.08 -13.06 -12.19
N CYS A 43 3.86 -11.98 -11.43
CA CYS A 43 2.77 -11.07 -11.70
C CYS A 43 2.94 -10.41 -13.09
N PRO A 44 1.86 -10.28 -13.89
CA PRO A 44 1.93 -9.54 -15.14
C PRO A 44 2.34 -8.09 -14.91
N PRO A 45 3.09 -7.47 -15.84
CA PRO A 45 3.50 -6.07 -15.73
C PRO A 45 2.33 -5.14 -15.41
N GLY A 46 2.52 -4.24 -14.44
CA GLY A 46 1.49 -3.30 -14.01
C GLY A 46 0.44 -3.85 -13.03
N THR A 47 0.44 -5.16 -12.74
CA THR A 47 -0.51 -5.74 -11.77
C THR A 47 -0.09 -5.48 -10.32
N LEU A 48 1.21 -5.62 -10.02
CA LEU A 48 1.78 -5.37 -8.69
C LEU A 48 2.39 -3.97 -8.66
N HIS A 49 1.82 -3.08 -7.85
CA HIS A 49 2.27 -1.69 -7.75
C HIS A 49 3.50 -1.52 -6.86
N TRP A 50 3.53 -2.26 -5.76
CA TRP A 50 4.62 -2.23 -4.77
C TRP A 50 4.61 -3.49 -3.90
N ALA A 51 5.76 -3.79 -3.31
CA ALA A 51 5.94 -4.82 -2.30
C ALA A 51 6.78 -4.27 -1.13
N VAL A 52 6.41 -4.61 0.10
CA VAL A 52 7.12 -4.14 1.30
C VAL A 52 8.20 -5.13 1.70
N LEU A 53 9.41 -4.63 1.92
CA LEU A 53 10.54 -5.36 2.48
C LEU A 53 10.65 -5.07 3.98
N ASN A 54 10.30 -6.05 4.80
CA ASN A 54 10.55 -6.04 6.24
C ASN A 54 11.59 -7.12 6.57
N VAL A 55 12.77 -6.72 7.07
CA VAL A 55 13.85 -7.67 7.40
C VAL A 55 13.66 -8.20 8.82
N SER A 56 13.44 -7.29 9.78
CA SER A 56 13.25 -7.62 11.19
C SER A 56 12.57 -6.46 11.93
N ASP A 57 11.34 -6.13 11.54
CA ASP A 57 10.61 -4.92 11.97
C ASP A 57 11.39 -3.62 11.69
N GLY A 58 11.99 -3.59 10.49
CA GLY A 58 12.94 -2.58 10.04
C GLY A 58 14.05 -3.19 9.16
N PRO A 59 15.13 -2.44 8.89
CA PRO A 59 16.19 -2.85 7.97
C PRO A 59 17.17 -3.87 8.56
N GLY A 60 17.00 -4.24 9.84
CA GLY A 60 17.93 -5.10 10.56
C GLY A 60 19.14 -4.36 11.14
N ALA A 61 19.94 -5.11 11.90
CA ALA A 61 21.16 -4.60 12.56
C ALA A 61 22.37 -4.54 11.61
N ARG A 62 22.35 -5.31 10.53
CA ARG A 62 23.40 -5.40 9.50
C ARG A 62 22.77 -5.75 8.15
N PRO A 63 23.45 -5.47 7.02
CA PRO A 63 22.96 -5.87 5.70
C PRO A 63 22.66 -7.37 5.64
N ASP A 64 21.48 -7.71 5.10
CA ASP A 64 21.05 -9.10 4.90
C ASP A 64 21.36 -9.55 3.46
N PRO A 65 22.09 -10.66 3.27
CA PRO A 65 22.53 -11.11 1.94
C PRO A 65 21.38 -11.64 1.06
N TYR A 66 20.22 -11.99 1.61
CA TYR A 66 19.06 -12.49 0.86
C TYR A 66 18.12 -11.36 0.43
N CYS A 67 18.04 -10.29 1.22
CA CYS A 67 17.13 -9.18 0.94
C CYS A 67 17.52 -8.35 -0.28
N LEU A 68 18.81 -8.02 -0.46
CA LEU A 68 19.25 -7.21 -1.59
C LEU A 68 18.99 -7.90 -2.95
N PRO A 69 19.35 -9.19 -3.16
CA PRO A 69 19.01 -9.89 -4.40
C PRO A 69 17.50 -10.01 -4.64
N ALA A 70 16.71 -10.26 -3.59
CA ALA A 70 15.25 -10.35 -3.72
C ALA A 70 14.64 -9.02 -4.14
N ALA A 71 15.07 -7.91 -3.52
CA ALA A 71 14.64 -6.56 -3.89
C ALA A 71 15.06 -6.21 -5.32
N ALA A 72 16.31 -6.48 -5.71
CA ALA A 72 16.82 -6.21 -7.06
C ALA A 72 15.99 -6.90 -8.14
N ARG A 73 15.69 -8.20 -7.96
CA ARG A 73 14.87 -8.97 -8.92
C ARG A 73 13.46 -8.41 -9.07
N LEU A 74 12.81 -7.97 -7.99
CA LEU A 74 11.49 -7.33 -8.10
C LEU A 74 11.57 -6.00 -8.85
N ARG A 75 12.59 -5.19 -8.55
CA ARG A 75 12.79 -3.90 -9.21
C ARG A 75 13.01 -4.03 -10.72
N GLU A 76 13.69 -5.09 -11.17
CA GLU A 76 13.85 -5.41 -12.58
C GLU A 76 12.52 -5.67 -13.31
N THR A 77 11.46 -6.05 -12.59
CA THR A 77 10.10 -6.22 -13.14
C THR A 77 9.29 -4.90 -13.19
N GLY A 78 9.86 -3.80 -12.70
CA GLY A 78 9.20 -2.49 -12.58
C GLY A 78 8.35 -2.32 -11.31
N VAL A 79 8.37 -3.31 -10.40
CA VAL A 79 7.69 -3.25 -9.12
C VAL A 79 8.51 -2.42 -8.13
N ARG A 80 7.87 -1.49 -7.43
CA ARG A 80 8.52 -0.68 -6.39
C ARG A 80 8.72 -1.52 -5.12
N VAL A 81 9.93 -1.53 -4.58
CA VAL A 81 10.21 -2.16 -3.27
C VAL A 81 10.22 -1.08 -2.21
N LEU A 82 9.37 -1.22 -1.18
CA LEU A 82 9.22 -0.23 -0.10
C LEU A 82 9.87 -0.75 1.19
N GLY A 83 10.71 0.05 1.84
CA GLY A 83 11.23 -0.28 3.16
C GLY A 83 10.16 -0.11 4.25
N HIS A 84 10.04 -1.07 5.16
CA HIS A 84 9.11 -0.98 6.29
C HIS A 84 9.64 -0.05 7.39
N LEU A 85 8.88 0.99 7.72
CA LEU A 85 9.14 1.89 8.83
C LEU A 85 7.91 1.95 9.72
N ASP A 86 7.99 1.39 10.91
CA ASP A 86 6.91 1.48 11.89
C ASP A 86 6.91 2.85 12.60
N LEU A 87 5.81 3.60 12.57
CA LEU A 87 5.68 4.93 13.19
C LEU A 87 5.27 4.85 14.66
N ARG A 88 4.89 3.66 15.14
CA ARG A 88 4.36 3.44 16.51
C ARG A 88 3.24 4.41 16.84
N ARG A 89 2.33 4.66 15.88
CA ARG A 89 1.24 5.65 16.00
C ARG A 89 1.73 7.06 16.33
N GLY A 90 2.90 7.44 15.82
CA GLY A 90 3.51 8.75 16.04
C GLY A 90 4.44 8.82 17.25
N ALA A 91 4.59 7.74 18.01
CA ALA A 91 5.48 7.69 19.17
C ALA A 91 6.94 7.38 18.81
N ARG A 92 7.23 6.92 17.59
CA ARG A 92 8.61 6.58 17.20
C ARG A 92 9.45 7.85 17.02
N PRO A 93 10.68 7.91 17.59
CA PRO A 93 11.56 9.05 17.40
C PRO A 93 11.92 9.29 15.93
N TYR A 94 11.92 10.57 15.53
CA TYR A 94 12.23 10.98 14.16
C TYR A 94 13.64 10.55 13.71
N ALA A 95 14.64 10.65 14.59
CA ALA A 95 16.01 10.27 14.26
C ALA A 95 16.17 8.76 13.99
N GLU A 96 15.41 7.91 14.69
CA GLU A 96 15.38 6.47 14.43
C GLU A 96 14.80 6.17 13.04
N LEU A 97 13.68 6.82 12.68
CA LEU A 97 13.05 6.64 11.37
C LEU A 97 13.99 7.03 10.23
N VAL A 98 14.69 8.17 10.36
CA VAL A 98 15.65 8.64 9.36
C VAL A 98 16.85 7.70 9.27
N SER A 99 17.35 7.21 10.40
CA SER A 99 18.48 6.26 10.43
C SER A 99 18.13 4.94 9.74
N ASP A 100 16.94 4.41 10.00
CA ASP A 100 16.46 3.19 9.35
C ASP A 100 16.20 3.41 7.86
N ALA A 101 15.66 4.57 7.48
CA ALA A 101 15.47 4.93 6.08
C ALA A 101 16.80 4.94 5.31
N HIS A 102 17.86 5.51 5.89
CA HIS A 102 19.19 5.47 5.30
C HIS A 102 19.69 4.04 5.11
N ARG A 103 19.54 3.17 6.11
CA ARG A 103 19.95 1.76 6.00
C ARG A 103 19.20 1.03 4.88
N TYR A 104 17.89 1.25 4.76
CA TYR A 104 17.11 0.66 3.67
C TYR A 104 17.60 1.10 2.30
N LEU A 105 17.85 2.40 2.13
CA LEU A 105 18.36 2.97 0.87
C LEU A 105 19.78 2.47 0.58
N GLU A 106 20.64 2.38 1.59
CA GLU A 106 22.03 1.96 1.42
C GLU A 106 22.13 0.47 1.13
N TRP A 107 21.49 -0.36 1.95
CA TRP A 107 21.68 -1.82 1.94
C TRP A 107 20.80 -2.55 0.94
N TYR A 108 19.58 -2.06 0.70
CA TYR A 108 18.57 -2.79 -0.08
C TYR A 108 18.05 -2.03 -1.30
N LYS A 109 18.49 -0.78 -1.51
CA LYS A 109 18.13 0.06 -2.67
C LYS A 109 16.62 0.16 -2.88
N VAL A 110 15.87 0.33 -1.78
CA VAL A 110 14.40 0.48 -1.83
C VAL A 110 14.00 1.74 -2.63
N ASP A 111 12.83 1.71 -3.25
CA ASP A 111 12.29 2.79 -4.09
C ASP A 111 11.35 3.73 -3.29
N GLY A 112 11.25 3.54 -1.98
CA GLY A 112 10.31 4.25 -1.12
C GLY A 112 10.09 3.57 0.22
N PHE A 113 9.06 3.99 0.93
CA PHE A 113 8.77 3.52 2.29
C PHE A 113 7.30 3.24 2.54
N TRP A 114 7.07 2.14 3.25
CA TRP A 114 5.82 1.83 3.92
C TRP A 114 5.91 2.31 5.36
N LEU A 115 5.06 3.27 5.72
CA LEU A 115 4.99 3.86 7.05
C LEU A 115 3.90 3.15 7.85
N ASP A 116 4.26 2.08 8.53
CA ASP A 116 3.33 1.22 9.28
C ASP A 116 2.81 1.89 10.55
N ARG A 117 1.61 1.50 10.98
CA ARG A 117 0.91 2.03 12.17
C ARG A 117 0.93 3.56 12.21
N ALA A 118 0.62 4.18 11.07
CA ALA A 118 0.59 5.63 10.94
C ALA A 118 -0.56 6.22 11.80
N PRO A 119 -0.33 7.35 12.49
CA PRO A 119 -1.37 7.99 13.29
C PRO A 119 -2.54 8.47 12.43
N THR A 120 -3.76 8.42 12.96
CA THR A 120 -4.99 8.81 12.23
C THR A 120 -5.54 10.17 12.64
N GLY A 121 -5.28 10.61 13.88
CA GLY A 121 -5.78 11.88 14.42
C GLY A 121 -4.95 13.10 14.00
N PRO A 122 -5.52 14.32 14.08
CA PRO A 122 -4.87 15.54 13.60
C PRO A 122 -3.62 15.95 14.41
N VAL A 123 -3.49 15.49 15.66
CA VAL A 123 -2.40 15.87 16.58
C VAL A 123 -1.02 15.56 16.01
N HIS A 124 -0.87 14.41 15.35
CA HIS A 124 0.42 13.98 14.81
C HIS A 124 0.67 14.44 13.37
N LEU A 125 -0.29 15.12 12.72
CA LEU A 125 -0.18 15.52 11.31
C LEU A 125 1.08 16.35 11.01
N PRO A 126 1.44 17.39 11.80
CA PRO A 126 2.65 18.17 11.53
C PRO A 126 3.93 17.33 11.61
N ALA A 127 4.00 16.41 12.58
CA ALA A 127 5.15 15.52 12.74
C ALA A 127 5.25 14.52 11.59
N THR A 128 4.12 13.93 11.17
CA THR A 128 4.08 13.02 10.01
C THR A 128 4.45 13.74 8.71
N ARG A 129 3.94 14.96 8.46
CA ARG A 129 4.32 15.79 7.30
C ARG A 129 5.83 16.04 7.25
N ARG A 130 6.44 16.38 8.39
CA ARG A 130 7.90 16.55 8.47
C ARG A 130 8.63 15.26 8.12
N THR A 131 8.23 14.13 8.72
CA THR A 131 8.84 12.83 8.44
C THR A 131 8.73 12.46 6.97
N THR A 132 7.55 12.54 6.36
CA THR A 132 7.37 12.14 4.95
C THR A 132 8.12 13.07 3.99
N ALA A 133 8.17 14.38 4.26
CA ALA A 133 8.97 15.31 3.48
C ALA A 133 10.47 14.94 3.50
N THR A 134 11.02 14.60 4.67
CA THR A 134 12.40 14.13 4.78
C THR A 134 12.62 12.82 4.05
N LEU A 135 11.73 11.84 4.21
CA LEU A 135 11.84 10.55 3.52
C LEU A 135 11.84 10.72 2.00
N ARG A 136 10.96 11.58 1.46
CA ARG A 136 10.97 11.92 0.02
C ARG A 136 12.29 12.54 -0.42
N ALA A 137 12.86 13.45 0.37
CA ALA A 137 14.14 14.07 0.04
C ALA A 137 15.29 13.04 0.05
N LEU A 138 15.26 12.07 0.97
CA LEU A 138 16.27 11.01 1.06
C LEU A 138 16.17 9.98 -0.07
N SER A 139 14.97 9.70 -0.54
CA SER A 139 14.71 8.69 -1.59
C SER A 139 14.52 9.28 -2.99
N ASP A 140 14.92 10.53 -3.22
CA ASP A 140 14.78 11.25 -4.50
C ASP A 140 13.34 11.20 -5.06
N GLY A 141 12.37 11.53 -4.21
CA GLY A 141 10.94 11.50 -4.56
C GLY A 141 10.31 10.11 -4.49
N GLY A 142 10.95 9.13 -3.84
CA GLY A 142 10.47 7.76 -3.71
C GLY A 142 9.05 7.64 -3.14
N HIS A 143 8.42 6.50 -3.43
CA HIS A 143 7.00 6.26 -3.18
C HIS A 143 6.70 6.05 -1.69
N LEU A 144 5.74 6.78 -1.13
CA LEU A 144 5.35 6.67 0.27
C LEU A 144 3.93 6.15 0.43
N VAL A 145 3.78 5.15 1.30
CA VAL A 145 2.49 4.58 1.68
C VAL A 145 2.29 4.71 3.20
N LEU A 146 1.19 5.34 3.63
CA LEU A 146 0.84 5.44 5.05
C LEU A 146 -0.12 4.31 5.46
N GLY A 147 0.38 3.39 6.28
CA GLY A 147 -0.38 2.28 6.88
C GLY A 147 -1.25 2.74 8.03
N HIS A 148 -2.32 3.49 7.74
CA HIS A 148 -3.28 3.93 8.78
C HIS A 148 -4.20 2.79 9.25
N GLY A 149 -4.70 1.99 8.31
CA GLY A 149 -5.66 0.89 8.54
C GLY A 149 -7.12 1.33 8.69
N SER A 150 -7.38 2.63 8.80
CA SER A 150 -8.70 3.26 8.78
C SER A 150 -8.60 4.65 8.17
N HIS A 151 -9.72 5.27 7.80
CA HIS A 151 -9.72 6.66 7.32
C HIS A 151 -9.08 7.61 8.35
N PRO A 152 -7.97 8.29 8.00
CA PRO A 152 -7.35 9.28 8.87
C PRO A 152 -8.02 10.65 8.73
N TYR A 153 -7.54 11.62 9.51
CA TYR A 153 -7.83 13.04 9.28
C TYR A 153 -7.44 13.44 7.83
N PRO A 154 -8.29 14.18 7.09
CA PRO A 154 -8.07 14.41 5.65
C PRO A 154 -6.72 15.03 5.27
N GLY A 155 -6.13 15.84 6.15
CA GLY A 155 -4.81 16.45 5.92
C GLY A 155 -3.66 15.46 5.69
N TYR A 156 -3.84 14.18 6.05
CA TYR A 156 -2.87 13.12 5.73
C TYR A 156 -2.80 12.80 4.22
N ALA A 157 -3.82 13.13 3.43
CA ALA A 157 -3.83 12.91 1.98
C ALA A 157 -2.67 13.61 1.26
N GLU A 158 -2.17 14.72 1.81
CA GLU A 158 -1.05 15.48 1.26
C GLU A 158 0.32 14.92 1.69
N CYS A 159 0.36 14.00 2.65
CA CYS A 159 1.62 13.55 3.26
C CYS A 159 2.31 12.45 2.44
N ALA A 160 1.57 11.67 1.67
CA ALA A 160 2.04 10.45 1.02
C ALA A 160 1.36 10.24 -0.34
N ASP A 161 1.86 9.28 -1.11
CA ASP A 161 1.29 8.93 -2.43
C ASP A 161 0.06 8.04 -2.29
N GLN A 162 0.03 7.22 -1.24
CA GLN A 162 -1.08 6.31 -0.97
C GLN A 162 -1.33 6.16 0.54
N LEU A 163 -2.61 6.04 0.90
CA LEU A 163 -3.10 5.87 2.27
C LEU A 163 -3.83 4.53 2.37
N VAL A 164 -3.50 3.74 3.37
CA VAL A 164 -4.22 2.51 3.69
C VAL A 164 -5.45 2.88 4.51
N THR A 165 -6.58 3.06 3.84
CA THR A 165 -7.84 3.53 4.45
C THR A 165 -8.69 2.42 5.03
N PHE A 166 -8.35 1.16 4.75
CA PHE A 166 -8.96 0.00 5.39
C PHE A 166 -7.91 -1.10 5.59
N ALA A 167 -7.82 -1.65 6.81
CA ALA A 167 -7.09 -2.86 7.11
C ALA A 167 -7.87 -3.70 8.14
N GLY A 168 -8.43 -4.84 7.73
CA GLY A 168 -9.24 -5.65 8.63
C GLY A 168 -9.86 -6.90 8.01
N ARG A 169 -10.72 -7.56 8.78
CA ARG A 169 -11.39 -8.81 8.37
C ARG A 169 -12.51 -8.56 7.37
N TRP A 170 -12.76 -9.54 6.51
CA TRP A 170 -13.88 -9.58 5.58
C TRP A 170 -15.23 -9.21 6.21
N ALA A 171 -15.51 -9.71 7.41
CA ALA A 171 -16.77 -9.48 8.10
C ALA A 171 -17.04 -7.99 8.41
N ASP A 172 -15.98 -7.20 8.63
CA ASP A 172 -16.09 -5.76 8.84
C ASP A 172 -16.05 -5.03 7.49
N TYR A 173 -15.22 -5.51 6.56
CA TYR A 173 -15.06 -4.91 5.23
C TYR A 173 -16.35 -4.89 4.42
N ARG A 174 -17.14 -5.98 4.47
CA ARG A 174 -18.41 -6.06 3.72
C ARG A 174 -19.44 -5.00 4.14
N TRP A 175 -19.26 -4.40 5.32
CA TRP A 175 -20.12 -3.36 5.87
C TRP A 175 -19.39 -2.03 6.05
N SER A 176 -18.16 -1.90 5.53
CA SER A 176 -17.40 -0.65 5.67
C SER A 176 -18.04 0.47 4.87
N GLN A 177 -17.82 1.70 5.33
CA GLN A 177 -18.27 2.91 4.67
C GLN A 177 -17.05 3.71 4.20
N VAL A 178 -17.23 4.41 3.10
CA VAL A 178 -16.25 5.37 2.58
C VAL A 178 -16.40 6.70 3.32
N ALA A 179 -15.28 7.36 3.61
CA ALA A 179 -15.32 8.72 4.15
C ALA A 179 -15.56 9.75 3.03
N GLU A 180 -16.46 10.71 3.24
CA GLU A 180 -16.89 11.67 2.21
C GLU A 180 -15.72 12.40 1.52
N TRP A 181 -14.70 12.80 2.30
CA TRP A 181 -13.53 13.53 1.78
C TRP A 181 -12.71 12.74 0.76
N THR A 182 -12.81 11.41 0.71
CA THR A 182 -12.06 10.62 -0.28
C THR A 182 -12.60 10.80 -1.70
N ALA A 183 -13.83 11.32 -1.85
CA ALA A 183 -14.42 11.61 -3.16
C ALA A 183 -13.66 12.70 -3.93
N ASP A 184 -12.94 13.59 -3.22
CA ASP A 184 -12.14 14.66 -3.81
C ASP A 184 -10.76 14.18 -4.31
N HIS A 185 -10.48 12.89 -4.22
CA HIS A 185 -9.18 12.31 -4.51
C HIS A 185 -9.26 11.14 -5.50
N PRO A 186 -8.25 10.98 -6.37
CA PRO A 186 -8.21 9.86 -7.30
C PRO A 186 -8.03 8.52 -6.56
N PRO A 187 -8.62 7.41 -7.06
CA PRO A 187 -8.57 6.12 -6.38
C PRO A 187 -7.18 5.60 -6.04
N GLN A 188 -6.18 5.95 -6.85
CA GLN A 188 -4.78 5.54 -6.67
C GLN A 188 -4.19 5.98 -5.32
N ARG A 189 -4.78 6.99 -4.67
CA ARG A 189 -4.39 7.43 -3.32
C ARG A 189 -4.85 6.50 -2.22
N PHE A 190 -5.66 5.49 -2.49
CA PHE A 190 -6.26 4.64 -1.46
C PHE A 190 -5.93 3.16 -1.66
N CYS A 191 -5.58 2.50 -0.55
CA CYS A 191 -5.26 1.08 -0.47
C CYS A 191 -6.11 0.38 0.58
N HIS A 192 -6.68 -0.78 0.23
CA HIS A 192 -7.43 -1.62 1.16
C HIS A 192 -6.71 -2.96 1.39
N LEU A 193 -6.49 -3.31 2.65
CA LEU A 193 -5.97 -4.61 3.05
C LEU A 193 -7.09 -5.42 3.71
N VAL A 194 -7.48 -6.55 3.10
CA VAL A 194 -8.62 -7.35 3.58
C VAL A 194 -8.16 -8.77 3.82
N HIS A 195 -8.31 -9.23 5.06
CA HIS A 195 -7.97 -10.60 5.45
C HIS A 195 -9.22 -11.42 5.78
N SER A 196 -9.04 -12.73 5.92
CA SER A 196 -10.11 -13.69 6.17
C SER A 196 -11.21 -13.65 5.10
N VAL A 197 -10.83 -13.43 3.85
CA VAL A 197 -11.74 -13.44 2.70
C VAL A 197 -11.79 -14.86 2.14
N PRO A 198 -12.94 -15.55 2.19
CA PRO A 198 -13.08 -16.82 1.49
C PRO A 198 -12.94 -16.61 -0.02
N ARG A 199 -12.40 -17.60 -0.74
CA ARG A 199 -12.26 -17.55 -2.22
C ARG A 199 -13.54 -17.14 -2.93
N THR A 200 -14.69 -17.61 -2.44
CA THR A 200 -16.03 -17.31 -2.98
C THR A 200 -16.41 -15.82 -2.89
N HIS A 201 -15.81 -15.06 -1.99
CA HIS A 201 -16.05 -13.62 -1.80
C HIS A 201 -14.98 -12.73 -2.43
N LEU A 202 -14.00 -13.28 -3.16
CA LEU A 202 -12.94 -12.49 -3.79
C LEU A 202 -13.52 -11.42 -4.74
N GLU A 203 -14.44 -11.80 -5.62
CA GLU A 203 -15.10 -10.86 -6.56
C GLU A 203 -15.83 -9.74 -5.84
N GLU A 204 -16.53 -10.09 -4.76
CA GLU A 204 -17.27 -9.14 -3.94
C GLU A 204 -16.32 -8.15 -3.25
N ALA A 205 -15.21 -8.64 -2.68
CA ALA A 205 -14.19 -7.82 -2.06
C ALA A 205 -13.55 -6.83 -3.06
N LEU A 206 -13.23 -7.28 -4.27
CA LEU A 206 -12.68 -6.42 -5.33
C LEU A 206 -13.71 -5.39 -5.81
N ARG A 207 -14.99 -5.77 -5.88
CA ARG A 207 -16.09 -4.83 -6.22
C ARG A 207 -16.25 -3.76 -5.14
N ILE A 208 -16.19 -4.13 -3.86
CA ILE A 208 -16.23 -3.16 -2.75
C ILE A 208 -15.03 -2.22 -2.83
N ALA A 209 -13.82 -2.73 -3.10
CA ALA A 209 -12.62 -1.91 -3.23
C ALA A 209 -12.78 -0.84 -4.32
N ARG A 210 -13.26 -1.24 -5.51
CA ARG A 210 -13.52 -0.31 -6.62
C ARG A 210 -14.60 0.70 -6.26
N TRP A 211 -15.70 0.27 -5.63
CA TRP A 211 -16.82 1.14 -5.27
C TRP A 211 -16.45 2.17 -4.20
N GLN A 212 -15.60 1.79 -3.24
CA GLN A 212 -15.08 2.69 -2.22
C GLN A 212 -13.89 3.54 -2.69
N GLY A 213 -13.51 3.43 -3.97
CA GLY A 213 -12.46 4.25 -4.57
C GLY A 213 -11.04 3.81 -4.21
N ALA A 214 -10.79 2.54 -3.87
CA ALA A 214 -9.43 2.03 -3.72
C ALA A 214 -8.82 1.67 -5.08
N GLY A 215 -7.64 2.21 -5.38
CA GLY A 215 -6.84 1.89 -6.56
C GLY A 215 -5.79 0.80 -6.30
N THR A 216 -5.60 0.39 -5.05
CA THR A 216 -4.73 -0.74 -4.68
C THR A 216 -5.40 -1.60 -3.61
N VAL A 217 -5.22 -2.91 -3.69
CA VAL A 217 -5.79 -3.85 -2.74
C VAL A 217 -4.83 -4.99 -2.42
N TYR A 218 -4.97 -5.58 -1.25
CA TYR A 218 -4.46 -6.92 -0.97
C TYR A 218 -5.53 -7.74 -0.26
N VAL A 219 -5.79 -8.95 -0.75
CA VAL A 219 -6.86 -9.82 -0.25
C VAL A 219 -6.30 -11.19 0.09
N THR A 220 -6.57 -11.70 1.29
CA THR A 220 -6.10 -13.02 1.74
C THR A 220 -7.17 -13.79 2.53
N ASP A 221 -7.16 -15.12 2.43
CA ASP A 221 -7.95 -16.04 3.26
C ASP A 221 -7.39 -16.21 4.66
N ARG A 222 -6.12 -15.85 4.86
CA ARG A 222 -5.45 -15.92 6.15
C ARG A 222 -6.10 -14.97 7.15
N ARG A 223 -6.00 -15.30 8.44
CA ARG A 223 -6.54 -14.47 9.52
C ARG A 223 -5.40 -13.74 10.21
N ALA A 224 -5.55 -12.43 10.41
CA ALA A 224 -4.61 -11.67 11.22
C ALA A 224 -4.92 -11.96 12.69
N THR A 225 -3.90 -12.34 13.46
CA THR A 225 -3.99 -12.53 14.92
C THR A 225 -3.57 -11.28 15.69
N GLY A 226 -2.95 -10.29 15.02
CA GLY A 226 -2.56 -8.99 15.58
C GLY A 226 -3.62 -7.88 15.47
N ALA A 227 -3.26 -6.68 15.97
CA ALA A 227 -4.10 -5.48 15.88
C ALA A 227 -4.36 -5.06 14.43
N ALA A 228 -5.55 -4.56 14.14
CA ALA A 228 -5.94 -4.08 12.81
C ALA A 228 -4.93 -3.06 12.26
N GLY A 229 -4.38 -3.33 11.08
CA GLY A 229 -3.45 -2.44 10.38
C GLY A 229 -1.96 -2.58 10.70
N ALA A 230 -1.54 -3.51 11.56
CA ALA A 230 -0.12 -3.87 11.67
C ALA A 230 0.27 -4.89 10.59
N VAL A 231 1.46 -4.73 9.99
CA VAL A 231 2.08 -5.79 9.17
C VAL A 231 2.43 -6.97 10.11
N GLY A 232 2.02 -8.19 9.74
CA GLY A 232 2.17 -9.40 10.56
C GLY A 232 1.06 -10.45 10.37
N ASP A 233 1.41 -11.72 10.52
CA ASP A 233 0.59 -12.95 10.46
C ASP A 233 -0.23 -13.22 9.19
N ALA A 234 -1.23 -12.38 8.85
CA ALA A 234 -2.09 -12.62 7.67
C ALA A 234 -1.41 -12.26 6.35
N TRP A 235 -0.49 -11.30 6.44
CA TRP A 235 0.14 -10.66 5.29
C TRP A 235 1.43 -11.34 4.88
N GLU A 236 2.00 -12.16 5.76
CA GLU A 236 3.33 -12.77 5.61
C GLU A 236 3.39 -13.90 4.59
N SER A 237 2.22 -14.45 4.20
CA SER A 237 2.10 -15.53 3.24
C SER A 237 1.09 -15.21 2.16
N LEU A 238 1.20 -15.88 1.02
CA LEU A 238 0.26 -15.69 -0.08
C LEU A 238 -1.13 -16.24 0.24
N PRO A 239 -2.18 -15.64 -0.33
CA PRO A 239 -3.51 -16.22 -0.32
C PRO A 239 -3.51 -17.60 -0.97
N GLY A 240 -4.31 -18.53 -0.46
CA GLY A 240 -4.48 -19.87 -1.07
C GLY A 240 -5.05 -19.84 -2.50
N TYR A 241 -5.49 -18.68 -2.98
CA TYR A 241 -6.01 -18.43 -4.31
C TYR A 241 -5.26 -17.29 -5.04
N TRP A 242 -3.95 -17.14 -4.80
CA TRP A 242 -3.14 -16.06 -5.39
C TRP A 242 -3.34 -15.87 -6.90
N ASP A 243 -3.34 -16.95 -7.68
CA ASP A 243 -3.56 -16.88 -9.14
C ASP A 243 -4.91 -16.22 -9.50
N ALA A 244 -5.95 -16.48 -8.70
CA ALA A 244 -7.26 -15.86 -8.90
C ALA A 244 -7.24 -14.37 -8.55
N CYS A 245 -6.45 -13.95 -7.53
CA CYS A 245 -6.24 -12.54 -7.24
C CYS A 245 -5.56 -11.84 -8.41
N VAL A 246 -4.45 -12.38 -8.90
CA VAL A 246 -3.67 -11.81 -10.00
C VAL A 246 -4.51 -11.74 -11.28
N SER A 247 -5.22 -12.82 -11.64
CA SER A 247 -6.07 -12.88 -12.83
C SER A 247 -7.21 -11.84 -12.81
N ARG A 248 -7.90 -11.66 -11.68
CA ARG A 248 -9.05 -10.73 -11.58
C ARG A 248 -8.65 -9.25 -11.47
N ILE A 249 -7.38 -8.98 -11.22
CA ILE A 249 -6.81 -7.63 -11.14
C ILE A 249 -6.14 -7.28 -12.48
N GLY A 250 -5.39 -8.20 -13.07
CA GLY A 250 -4.72 -8.02 -14.36
C GLY A 250 -5.64 -7.95 -15.58
N THR A 251 -6.91 -8.34 -15.45
CA THR A 251 -7.93 -8.27 -16.52
C THR A 251 -8.48 -6.86 -16.78
N GLY A 252 -7.95 -5.83 -16.12
CA GLY A 252 -8.28 -4.42 -16.40
C GLY A 252 -7.79 -3.88 -17.75
N VAL A 253 -7.10 -4.69 -18.55
CA VAL A 253 -6.71 -4.38 -19.93
C VAL A 253 -7.30 -5.44 -20.86
N SER A 254 -8.56 -5.29 -21.27
CA SER A 254 -9.16 -5.90 -22.47
C SER A 254 -10.57 -5.38 -22.67
N GLU A 255 -10.70 -4.25 -23.38
CA GLU A 255 -11.44 -4.08 -24.65
C GLU A 255 -11.34 -2.62 -25.12
#